data_AF-A0A1J5WEE3-F1
#
_entry.id   AF-A0A1J5WEE3-F1
#
_cell.length_a   1.000
_cell.length_b   1.000
_cell.length_c   1.000
_cell.angle_alpha   90.00
_cell.angle_beta   90.00
_cell.angle_gamma   90.00
#
_symmetry.space_group_name_H-M   'P 1'
#
loop_
_entity.id
_entity.type
_entity.pdbx_description
1 polymer ?
#
loop_
_entity_poly.entity_id
_entity_poly.type
_entity_poly.pdbx_seq_one_letter_code
_entity_poly.pdbx_strand_id
1 'polypeptide(L)'
;MARETPICLVRRYESVSPLALENIERMAPNSIGCSLRRFDLRDTGLINILPKLRIHGDCEIESLRLTATRREHVAEVLKQENPFCVGRVKNMDLEDYAVGVITKMSLEDCEIEHLNLSASEEAHVAEVLAQENPFCVGRVKIMYLWDYAVGVITKMSLKDCGFKYIRLSASEEAHVAAVRAQETPFCVGGGKMMDLWDYAVGVITKMSLKDCEIEDLSLNAREEAHVAAVLAQEKPFCVGRVKNMYLWVYAVSVITKMTIHEDNTMESFVLAGNEDCFSRILEEGDSSIELGRIRTGGLHVRKEVRRKLRYTLVDGEGKEVLEERDKSKWWRRMWCGCDEEERF
;
A
#
# COMPACT_ATOMS: atom_id res chain seq x y z
N MET A 1 12.01 -6.51 -41.69
CA MET A 1 10.67 -6.53 -41.07
C MET A 1 10.40 -7.93 -40.52
N ALA A 2 10.99 -8.26 -39.37
CA ALA A 2 10.57 -9.40 -38.58
C ALA A 2 9.41 -8.92 -37.72
N ARG A 3 8.27 -9.61 -37.83
CA ARG A 3 7.00 -9.24 -37.21
C ARG A 3 7.17 -9.15 -35.69
N GLU A 4 6.70 -8.04 -35.15
CA GLU A 4 6.58 -7.69 -33.74
C GLU A 4 5.61 -8.64 -33.02
N THR A 5 5.92 -9.93 -32.95
CA THR A 5 5.17 -10.84 -32.07
C THR A 5 5.76 -10.71 -30.67
N PRO A 6 5.01 -10.15 -29.71
CA PRO A 6 5.50 -9.99 -28.36
C PRO A 6 5.82 -11.37 -27.76
N ILE A 7 7.00 -11.52 -27.17
CA ILE A 7 7.48 -12.80 -26.62
C ILE A 7 7.12 -12.95 -25.14
N CYS A 8 7.00 -14.19 -24.68
CA CYS A 8 6.83 -14.54 -23.28
C CYS A 8 8.12 -15.21 -22.77
N LEU A 9 8.75 -14.62 -21.76
CA LEU A 9 9.86 -15.22 -21.03
C LEU A 9 9.35 -15.68 -19.67
N VAL A 10 9.11 -16.99 -19.53
CA VAL A 10 8.56 -17.58 -18.31
C VAL A 10 9.46 -18.72 -17.85
N ARG A 11 9.96 -18.64 -16.62
CA ARG A 11 10.82 -19.70 -16.04
C ARG A 11 10.72 -19.71 -14.52
N ARG A 12 10.73 -20.90 -13.93
CA ARG A 12 10.59 -21.10 -12.48
C ARG A 12 11.62 -22.10 -11.98
N TYR A 13 12.28 -21.79 -10.86
CA TYR A 13 13.07 -22.74 -10.05
C TYR A 13 14.08 -23.56 -10.86
N GLU A 14 14.95 -22.89 -11.63
CA GLU A 14 15.92 -23.58 -12.48
C GLU A 14 17.34 -23.08 -12.29
N SER A 15 18.25 -24.04 -12.08
CA SER A 15 19.69 -23.81 -12.08
C SER A 15 20.15 -23.40 -13.47
N VAL A 16 20.68 -22.19 -13.59
CA VAL A 16 21.29 -21.68 -14.82
C VAL A 16 22.74 -22.13 -14.85
N SER A 17 23.24 -22.58 -16.00
CA SER A 17 24.65 -22.95 -16.10
C SER A 17 25.54 -21.72 -15.83
N PRO A 18 26.70 -21.89 -15.16
CA PRO A 18 27.63 -20.77 -14.92
C PRO A 18 28.00 -20.04 -16.21
N LEU A 19 28.18 -20.78 -17.31
CA LEU A 19 28.47 -20.22 -18.64
C LEU A 19 27.33 -19.32 -19.16
N ALA A 20 26.07 -19.67 -18.91
CA ALA A 20 24.95 -18.83 -19.32
C ALA A 20 24.91 -17.52 -18.50
N LEU A 21 25.20 -17.57 -17.21
CA LEU A 21 25.29 -16.36 -16.38
C LEU A 21 26.47 -15.46 -16.79
N GLU A 22 27.65 -16.05 -17.02
CA GLU A 22 28.85 -15.35 -17.53
C GLU A 22 28.58 -14.69 -18.89
N ASN A 23 27.82 -15.38 -19.76
CA ASN A 23 27.42 -14.80 -21.04
C ASN A 23 26.50 -13.59 -20.84
N ILE A 24 25.48 -13.68 -19.97
CA ILE A 24 24.57 -12.57 -19.67
C ILE A 24 25.34 -11.37 -19.10
N GLU A 25 26.27 -11.62 -18.18
CA GLU A 25 27.11 -10.59 -17.56
C GLU A 25 27.88 -9.79 -18.63
N ARG A 26 28.49 -10.50 -19.60
CA ARG A 26 29.25 -9.91 -20.71
C ARG A 26 28.42 -9.15 -21.74
N MET A 27 27.10 -9.32 -21.76
CA MET A 27 26.25 -8.60 -22.71
C MET A 27 26.21 -7.11 -22.38
N ALA A 28 26.29 -6.28 -23.43
CA ALA A 28 26.03 -4.85 -23.27
C ALA A 28 24.56 -4.61 -22.86
N PRO A 29 24.27 -3.61 -22.01
CA PRO A 29 22.90 -3.15 -21.78
C PRO A 29 22.19 -2.81 -23.09
N ASN A 30 20.86 -2.98 -23.15
CA ASN A 30 20.06 -2.68 -24.34
C ASN A 30 20.55 -3.33 -25.66
N SER A 31 21.23 -4.48 -25.59
CA SER A 31 21.78 -5.17 -26.77
C SER A 31 20.80 -6.14 -27.44
N ILE A 32 19.75 -6.55 -26.74
CA ILE A 32 18.76 -7.52 -27.23
C ILE A 32 17.48 -6.79 -27.62
N GLY A 33 17.21 -6.66 -28.91
CA GLY A 33 15.91 -6.15 -29.36
C GLY A 33 14.79 -7.14 -29.05
N CYS A 34 13.77 -6.72 -28.30
CA CYS A 34 12.59 -7.54 -28.02
C CYS A 34 11.33 -6.68 -27.86
N SER A 35 10.18 -7.28 -28.18
CA SER A 35 8.86 -6.83 -27.72
C SER A 35 8.37 -7.87 -26.72
N LEU A 36 8.07 -7.46 -25.48
CA LEU A 36 7.69 -8.37 -24.40
C LEU A 36 6.18 -8.34 -24.16
N ARG A 37 5.56 -9.51 -24.14
CA ARG A 37 4.20 -9.67 -23.60
C ARG A 37 4.23 -9.94 -22.11
N ARG A 38 5.08 -10.89 -21.71
CA ARG A 38 5.17 -11.41 -20.34
C ARG A 38 6.61 -11.74 -19.99
N PHE A 39 7.03 -11.34 -18.79
CA PHE A 39 8.33 -11.63 -18.22
C PHE A 39 8.10 -12.14 -16.80
N ASP A 40 8.16 -13.45 -16.57
CA ASP A 40 7.86 -14.11 -15.28
C ASP A 40 9.01 -15.05 -14.92
N LEU A 41 9.99 -14.54 -14.17
CA LEU A 41 11.18 -15.27 -13.77
C LEU A 41 11.23 -15.38 -12.25
N ARG A 42 11.34 -16.62 -11.76
CA ARG A 42 11.34 -16.92 -10.32
C ARG A 42 12.57 -17.70 -9.91
N ASP A 43 13.26 -17.18 -8.91
CA ASP A 43 14.43 -17.76 -8.25
C ASP A 43 15.50 -18.27 -9.23
N THR A 44 15.87 -17.40 -10.17
CA THR A 44 16.82 -17.73 -11.23
C THR A 44 17.71 -16.53 -11.59
N GLY A 45 19.00 -16.79 -11.81
CA GLY A 45 19.95 -15.77 -12.27
C GLY A 45 19.66 -15.23 -13.68
N LEU A 46 18.71 -15.83 -14.42
CA LEU A 46 18.24 -15.27 -15.70
C LEU A 46 17.57 -13.90 -15.54
N ILE A 47 17.14 -13.51 -14.33
CA ILE A 47 16.62 -12.15 -14.06
C ILE A 47 17.63 -11.08 -14.50
N ASN A 48 18.93 -11.37 -14.43
CA ASN A 48 20.01 -10.49 -14.87
C ASN A 48 20.02 -10.18 -16.38
N ILE A 49 19.19 -10.85 -17.20
CA ILE A 49 19.00 -10.48 -18.61
C ILE A 49 18.22 -9.17 -18.77
N LEU A 50 17.42 -8.77 -17.79
CA LEU A 50 16.48 -7.66 -17.89
C LEU A 50 17.13 -6.35 -18.39
N PRO A 51 18.23 -5.84 -17.80
CA PRO A 51 18.90 -4.63 -18.30
C PRO A 51 19.54 -4.79 -19.69
N LYS A 52 19.65 -6.02 -20.21
CA LYS A 52 20.18 -6.31 -21.54
C LYS A 52 19.11 -6.22 -22.63
N LEU A 53 17.83 -6.25 -22.24
CA LEU A 53 16.69 -6.12 -23.13
C LEU A 53 16.48 -4.65 -23.53
N ARG A 54 16.42 -4.40 -24.83
CA ARG A 54 16.06 -3.09 -25.39
C ARG A 54 14.54 -3.00 -25.50
N ILE A 55 13.90 -2.68 -24.38
CA ILE A 55 12.47 -2.41 -24.28
C ILE A 55 12.25 -0.93 -24.58
N HIS A 56 11.34 -0.62 -25.51
CA HIS A 56 10.98 0.76 -25.81
C HIS A 56 9.85 1.24 -24.86
N GLY A 57 9.80 2.55 -24.57
CA GLY A 57 8.82 3.11 -23.63
C GLY A 57 7.35 2.96 -24.07
N ASP A 58 7.10 2.74 -25.35
CA ASP A 58 5.80 2.46 -25.94
C ASP A 58 5.42 0.96 -25.94
N CYS A 59 6.32 0.08 -25.47
CA CYS A 59 5.99 -1.33 -25.32
C CYS A 59 4.93 -1.52 -24.23
N GLU A 60 3.88 -2.28 -24.55
CA GLU A 60 2.86 -2.70 -23.60
C GLU A 60 3.15 -4.13 -23.10
N ILE A 61 3.52 -4.25 -21.83
CA ILE A 61 3.80 -5.51 -21.15
C ILE A 61 2.59 -5.89 -20.31
N GLU A 62 1.98 -7.04 -20.57
CA GLU A 62 0.83 -7.53 -19.79
C GLU A 62 1.24 -7.92 -18.36
N SER A 63 2.45 -8.44 -18.17
CA SER A 63 2.91 -8.92 -16.86
C SER A 63 4.44 -8.96 -16.76
N LEU A 64 5.00 -8.28 -15.75
CA LEU A 64 6.39 -8.36 -15.31
C LEU A 64 6.39 -8.90 -13.88
N ARG A 65 6.88 -10.13 -13.68
CA ARG A 65 6.94 -10.83 -12.40
C ARG A 65 8.36 -11.29 -12.13
N LEU A 66 8.89 -10.89 -10.97
CA LEU A 66 10.22 -11.29 -10.53
C LEU A 66 10.14 -11.73 -9.08
N THR A 67 10.58 -12.96 -8.82
CA THR A 67 10.77 -13.48 -7.46
C THR A 67 12.24 -13.83 -7.30
N ALA A 68 12.88 -13.31 -6.24
CA ALA A 68 14.27 -13.63 -5.94
C ALA A 68 14.48 -13.76 -4.44
N THR A 69 14.38 -14.98 -3.91
CA THR A 69 14.66 -15.32 -2.50
C THR A 69 16.14 -15.22 -2.14
N ARG A 70 17.04 -15.16 -3.14
CA ARG A 70 18.50 -15.02 -2.95
C ARG A 70 19.04 -13.83 -3.72
N ARG A 71 19.85 -13.01 -3.04
CA ARG A 71 20.47 -11.79 -3.62
C ARG A 71 21.24 -12.07 -4.92
N GLU A 72 21.89 -13.23 -5.03
CA GLU A 72 22.66 -13.65 -6.21
C GLU A 72 21.83 -13.67 -7.51
N HIS A 73 20.51 -13.85 -7.44
CA HIS A 73 19.65 -13.87 -8.63
C HIS A 73 19.45 -12.51 -9.27
N VAL A 74 19.63 -11.43 -8.51
CA VAL A 74 19.43 -10.04 -8.98
C VAL A 74 20.69 -9.18 -8.90
N ALA A 75 21.79 -9.73 -8.40
CA ALA A 75 23.00 -8.97 -8.08
C ALA A 75 23.53 -8.13 -9.25
N GLU A 76 23.51 -8.64 -10.49
CA GLU A 76 23.98 -7.89 -11.66
C GLU A 76 23.01 -6.80 -12.11
N VAL A 77 21.70 -6.98 -11.89
CA VAL A 77 20.73 -5.91 -12.11
C VAL A 77 20.92 -4.79 -11.09
N LEU A 78 21.15 -5.13 -9.82
CA LEU A 78 21.35 -4.13 -8.77
C LEU A 78 22.64 -3.31 -8.95
N LYS A 79 23.64 -3.87 -9.64
CA LYS A 79 24.88 -3.16 -10.02
C LYS A 79 24.71 -2.17 -11.18
N GLN A 80 23.57 -2.13 -11.86
CA GLN A 80 23.37 -1.18 -12.96
C GLN A 80 23.45 0.26 -12.44
N GLU A 81 24.33 1.06 -13.04
CA GLU A 81 24.46 2.49 -12.73
C GLU A 81 23.33 3.30 -13.39
N ASN A 82 22.98 2.93 -14.64
CA ASN A 82 21.96 3.62 -15.41
C ASN A 82 20.64 2.83 -15.36
N PRO A 83 19.51 3.51 -15.06
CA PRO A 83 18.20 2.87 -15.11
C PRO A 83 17.85 2.35 -16.52
N PHE A 84 17.15 1.22 -16.60
CA PHE A 84 16.68 0.66 -17.87
C PHE A 84 15.16 0.81 -18.04
N CYS A 85 14.69 0.89 -19.28
CA CYS A 85 13.27 1.05 -19.58
C CYS A 85 12.52 -0.29 -19.44
N VAL A 86 11.29 -0.26 -18.93
CA VAL A 86 10.39 -1.42 -18.83
C VAL A 86 9.05 -1.22 -19.54
N GLY A 87 8.89 -0.13 -20.31
CA GLY A 87 7.66 0.18 -21.03
C GLY A 87 6.45 0.44 -20.11
N ARG A 88 5.25 0.32 -20.67
CA ARG A 88 3.98 0.36 -19.92
C ARG A 88 3.65 -1.04 -19.42
N VAL A 89 3.43 -1.19 -18.13
CA VAL A 89 3.25 -2.51 -17.51
C VAL A 89 1.86 -2.62 -16.91
N LYS A 90 1.08 -3.61 -17.33
CA LYS A 90 -0.23 -3.84 -16.72
C LYS A 90 -0.10 -4.38 -15.30
N ASN A 91 0.68 -5.45 -15.09
CA ASN A 91 0.90 -6.02 -13.76
C ASN A 91 2.40 -6.16 -13.49
N MET A 92 2.89 -5.49 -12.45
CA MET A 92 4.27 -5.58 -11.98
C MET A 92 4.28 -6.20 -10.59
N ASP A 93 4.77 -7.44 -10.48
CA ASP A 93 4.91 -8.16 -9.21
C ASP A 93 6.40 -8.37 -8.90
N LEU A 94 6.93 -7.79 -7.82
CA LEU A 94 8.31 -7.96 -7.38
C LEU A 94 8.34 -8.52 -5.95
N GLU A 95 8.97 -9.68 -5.80
CA GLU A 95 9.02 -10.44 -4.54
C GLU A 95 10.47 -10.61 -4.05
N ASP A 96 10.67 -10.39 -2.75
CA ASP A 96 11.93 -10.52 -2.03
C ASP A 96 13.04 -9.62 -2.63
N TYR A 97 14.26 -10.11 -2.88
CA TYR A 97 15.35 -9.29 -3.42
C TYR A 97 15.01 -8.64 -4.77
N ALA A 98 13.99 -9.14 -5.49
CA ALA A 98 13.52 -8.53 -6.71
C ALA A 98 12.86 -7.15 -6.48
N VAL A 99 12.41 -6.85 -5.26
CA VAL A 99 11.93 -5.51 -4.88
C VAL A 99 13.02 -4.47 -5.13
N GLY A 100 14.29 -4.79 -4.86
CA GLY A 100 15.43 -3.91 -5.14
C GLY A 100 15.58 -3.52 -6.62
N VAL A 101 15.12 -4.36 -7.54
CA VAL A 101 15.25 -4.14 -9.00
C VAL A 101 14.51 -2.89 -9.45
N ILE A 102 13.43 -2.50 -8.76
CA ILE A 102 12.64 -1.31 -9.10
C ILE A 102 13.48 -0.02 -9.12
N THR A 103 14.50 0.07 -8.26
CA THR A 103 15.40 1.23 -8.17
C THR A 103 16.30 1.39 -9.39
N LYS A 104 16.39 0.35 -10.23
CA LYS A 104 17.19 0.31 -11.44
C LYS A 104 16.33 0.45 -12.70
N MET A 105 15.03 0.71 -12.55
CA MET A 105 14.11 0.92 -13.66
C MET A 105 13.89 2.43 -13.90
N SER A 106 13.81 2.82 -15.16
CA SER A 106 13.42 4.17 -15.58
C SER A 106 11.89 4.27 -15.61
N LEU A 107 11.27 4.72 -14.52
CA LEU A 107 9.81 4.69 -14.35
C LEU A 107 9.10 6.03 -14.57
N GLU A 108 9.81 7.14 -14.81
CA GLU A 108 9.21 8.49 -14.90
C GLU A 108 8.02 8.59 -15.86
N ASP A 109 8.15 8.01 -17.06
CA ASP A 109 7.09 7.97 -18.08
C ASP A 109 6.34 6.64 -18.13
N CYS A 110 6.63 5.71 -17.21
CA CYS A 110 5.98 4.40 -17.18
C CYS A 110 4.58 4.50 -16.57
N GLU A 111 3.65 3.77 -17.17
CA GLU A 111 2.31 3.55 -16.63
C GLU A 111 2.22 2.14 -16.07
N ILE A 112 1.78 2.03 -14.82
CA ILE A 112 1.62 0.75 -14.12
C ILE A 112 0.16 0.61 -13.68
N GLU A 113 -0.55 -0.41 -14.16
CA GLU A 113 -1.93 -0.62 -13.69
C GLU A 113 -1.95 -1.21 -12.27
N HIS A 114 -1.15 -2.25 -12.01
CA HIS A 114 -1.00 -2.88 -10.69
C HIS A 114 0.49 -3.02 -10.35
N LEU A 115 0.92 -2.41 -9.25
CA LEU A 115 2.24 -2.60 -8.66
C LEU A 115 2.10 -3.38 -7.35
N ASN A 116 2.78 -4.51 -7.25
CA ASN A 116 2.79 -5.36 -6.07
C ASN A 116 4.22 -5.62 -5.63
N LEU A 117 4.56 -5.18 -4.42
CA LEU A 117 5.86 -5.42 -3.80
C LEU A 117 5.65 -6.24 -2.52
N SER A 118 6.37 -7.35 -2.39
CA SER A 118 6.35 -8.20 -1.19
C SER A 118 7.77 -8.55 -0.79
N ALA A 119 8.07 -8.48 0.50
CA ALA A 119 9.38 -8.83 1.03
C ALA A 119 9.25 -9.47 2.41
N SER A 120 9.69 -10.72 2.51
CA SER A 120 9.63 -11.50 3.74
C SER A 120 10.74 -11.20 4.75
N GLU A 121 11.86 -10.61 4.32
CA GLU A 121 13.00 -10.28 5.17
C GLU A 121 13.46 -8.83 4.97
N GLU A 122 14.04 -8.21 6.01
CA GLU A 122 14.61 -6.85 5.92
C GLU A 122 15.68 -6.74 4.82
N ALA A 123 16.49 -7.79 4.66
CA ALA A 123 17.55 -7.84 3.66
C ALA A 123 17.04 -7.70 2.22
N HIS A 124 15.79 -8.08 1.94
CA HIS A 124 15.16 -8.01 0.62
C HIS A 124 14.92 -6.57 0.15
N VAL A 125 14.68 -5.66 1.08
CA VAL A 125 14.42 -4.23 0.80
C VAL A 125 15.61 -3.33 1.07
N ALA A 126 16.72 -3.87 1.59
CA ALA A 126 17.90 -3.11 2.00
C ALA A 126 18.44 -2.20 0.88
N GLU A 127 18.48 -2.69 -0.37
CA GLU A 127 18.92 -1.90 -1.53
C GLU A 127 18.04 -0.66 -1.76
N VAL A 128 16.73 -0.79 -1.53
CA VAL A 128 15.78 0.31 -1.69
C VAL A 128 15.86 1.29 -0.53
N LEU A 129 15.96 0.78 0.70
CA LEU A 129 16.08 1.61 1.90
C LEU A 129 17.42 2.37 1.96
N ALA A 130 18.46 1.86 1.31
CA ALA A 130 19.75 2.53 1.17
C ALA A 130 19.73 3.72 0.19
N GLN A 131 18.67 3.91 -0.59
CA GLN A 131 18.55 5.09 -1.47
C GLN A 131 18.53 6.38 -0.64
N GLU A 132 19.41 7.32 -0.97
CA GLU A 132 19.49 8.62 -0.29
C GLU A 132 18.24 9.47 -0.59
N ASN A 133 17.83 9.49 -1.85
CA ASN A 133 16.71 10.28 -2.34
C ASN A 133 15.53 9.38 -2.73
N PRO A 134 14.28 9.85 -2.56
CA PRO A 134 13.12 9.12 -3.08
C PRO A 134 13.20 8.93 -4.60
N PHE A 135 12.86 7.73 -5.08
CA PHE A 135 12.84 7.41 -6.51
C PHE A 135 11.43 7.50 -7.09
N CYS A 136 11.33 7.74 -8.40
CA CYS A 136 10.04 7.77 -9.10
C CYS A 136 9.53 6.34 -9.33
N VAL A 137 8.25 6.08 -9.04
CA VAL A 137 7.58 4.78 -9.29
C VAL A 137 6.68 4.80 -10.53
N GLY A 138 6.68 5.91 -11.28
CA GLY A 138 5.82 6.11 -12.43
C GLY A 138 4.35 6.34 -12.07
N ARG A 139 3.47 6.30 -13.08
CA ARG A 139 2.02 6.48 -12.90
C ARG A 139 1.36 5.15 -12.52
N VAL A 140 1.34 4.85 -11.23
CA VAL A 140 0.71 3.64 -10.68
C VAL A 140 -0.78 3.87 -10.42
N LYS A 141 -1.67 2.98 -10.91
CA LYS A 141 -3.11 3.04 -10.60
C LYS A 141 -3.47 2.32 -9.31
N ILE A 142 -2.92 1.14 -9.06
CA ILE A 142 -3.21 0.29 -7.90
C ILE A 142 -1.88 -0.20 -7.33
N MET A 143 -1.65 -0.01 -6.02
CA MET A 143 -0.41 -0.36 -5.35
C MET A 143 -0.67 -1.26 -4.13
N TYR A 144 0.08 -2.35 -4.02
CA TYR A 144 0.09 -3.26 -2.87
C TYR A 144 1.51 -3.39 -2.33
N LEU A 145 1.70 -3.11 -1.05
CA LEU A 145 2.96 -3.32 -0.35
C LEU A 145 2.74 -4.28 0.83
N TRP A 146 3.47 -5.39 0.85
CA TRP A 146 3.35 -6.45 1.85
C TRP A 146 4.62 -6.59 2.68
N ASP A 147 4.45 -6.76 3.98
CA ASP A 147 5.51 -7.02 4.96
C ASP A 147 6.64 -5.99 4.88
N TYR A 148 7.92 -6.38 4.78
CA TYR A 148 9.03 -5.41 4.73
C TYR A 148 8.94 -4.46 3.53
N ALA A 149 8.19 -4.79 2.47
CA ALA A 149 7.97 -3.90 1.34
C ALA A 149 7.14 -2.65 1.73
N VAL A 150 6.41 -2.68 2.84
CA VAL A 150 5.76 -1.47 3.39
C VAL A 150 6.79 -0.38 3.66
N GLY A 151 7.99 -0.73 4.12
CA GLY A 151 9.09 0.22 4.36
C GLY A 151 9.55 0.95 3.09
N VAL A 152 9.36 0.37 1.91
CA VAL A 152 9.78 0.96 0.62
C VAL A 152 9.03 2.26 0.33
N ILE A 153 7.81 2.43 0.84
CA ILE A 153 7.01 3.65 0.62
C ILE A 153 7.76 4.91 1.07
N THR A 154 8.64 4.78 2.07
CA THR A 154 9.45 5.89 2.60
C THR A 154 10.49 6.42 1.62
N LYS A 155 10.77 5.65 0.56
CA LYS A 155 11.74 5.96 -0.49
C LYS A 155 11.07 6.19 -1.85
N MET A 156 9.73 6.25 -1.91
CA MET A 156 9.01 6.52 -3.15
C MET A 156 8.64 8.00 -3.25
N SER A 157 8.77 8.59 -4.44
CA SER A 157 8.16 9.87 -4.78
C SER A 157 6.74 9.65 -5.29
N LEU A 158 5.74 9.97 -4.46
CA LEU A 158 4.32 9.74 -4.77
C LEU A 158 3.55 10.99 -5.24
N LYS A 159 4.21 12.15 -5.39
CA LYS A 159 3.53 13.43 -5.68
C LYS A 159 2.71 13.41 -6.97
N ASP A 160 3.20 12.72 -7.99
CA ASP A 160 2.54 12.58 -9.30
C ASP A 160 1.91 11.19 -9.50
N CYS A 161 1.88 10.37 -8.45
CA CYS A 161 1.22 9.07 -8.46
C CYS A 161 -0.27 9.26 -8.26
N GLY A 162 -1.02 9.43 -9.35
CA GLY A 162 -2.49 9.47 -9.34
C GLY A 162 -3.11 8.10 -9.08
N PHE A 163 -2.73 7.41 -8.01
CA PHE A 163 -3.26 6.08 -7.70
C PHE A 163 -4.74 6.16 -7.29
N LYS A 164 -5.49 5.15 -7.73
CA LYS A 164 -6.86 4.92 -7.31
C LYS A 164 -6.92 4.14 -6.00
N TYR A 165 -5.94 3.28 -5.77
CA TYR A 165 -5.96 2.35 -4.64
C TYR A 165 -4.55 2.09 -4.11
N ILE A 166 -4.37 2.17 -2.80
CA ILE A 166 -3.17 1.74 -2.11
C ILE A 166 -3.53 0.83 -0.93
N ARG A 167 -2.88 -0.34 -0.84
CA ARG A 167 -2.95 -1.24 0.32
C ARG A 167 -1.57 -1.48 0.90
N LEU A 168 -1.47 -1.28 2.20
CA LEU A 168 -0.29 -1.63 3.00
C LEU A 168 -0.70 -2.70 4.01
N SER A 169 0.06 -3.78 4.08
CA SER A 169 -0.18 -4.86 5.05
C SER A 169 1.13 -5.29 5.68
N ALA A 170 1.18 -5.30 7.00
CA ALA A 170 2.38 -5.66 7.74
C ALA A 170 2.00 -6.58 8.91
N SER A 171 2.35 -7.86 8.78
CA SER A 171 2.03 -8.87 9.80
C SER A 171 2.87 -8.78 11.07
N GLU A 172 4.07 -8.19 11.01
CA GLU A 172 4.98 -8.02 12.14
C GLU A 172 5.38 -6.55 12.36
N GLU A 173 5.73 -6.19 13.59
CA GLU A 173 6.18 -4.83 13.92
C GLU A 173 7.44 -4.43 13.14
N ALA A 174 8.34 -5.39 12.91
CA ALA A 174 9.60 -5.18 12.19
C ALA A 174 9.37 -4.71 10.73
N HIS A 175 8.27 -5.13 10.10
CA HIS A 175 7.92 -4.78 8.72
C HIS A 175 7.73 -3.27 8.50
N VAL A 176 7.35 -2.53 9.55
CA VAL A 176 7.17 -1.08 9.51
C VAL A 176 8.31 -0.29 10.18
N ALA A 177 9.40 -0.95 10.57
CA ALA A 177 10.52 -0.31 11.28
C ALA A 177 11.10 0.88 10.50
N ALA A 178 11.29 0.75 9.18
CA ALA A 178 11.77 1.84 8.32
C ALA A 178 10.82 3.04 8.29
N VAL A 179 9.51 2.79 8.29
CA VAL A 179 8.49 3.85 8.37
C VAL A 179 8.55 4.54 9.74
N ARG A 180 8.68 3.77 10.82
CA ARG A 180 8.74 4.32 12.17
C ARG A 180 9.95 5.22 12.39
N ALA A 181 11.08 4.84 11.78
CA ALA A 181 12.33 5.59 11.83
C ALA A 181 12.31 6.92 11.03
N GLN A 182 11.32 7.13 10.15
CA GLN A 182 11.17 8.41 9.45
C GLN A 182 10.87 9.55 10.43
N GLU A 183 11.70 10.59 10.37
CA GLU A 183 11.50 11.83 11.14
C GLU A 183 10.42 12.72 10.50
N THR A 184 10.40 12.78 9.17
CA THR A 184 9.48 13.63 8.41
C THR A 184 8.32 12.81 7.85
N PRO A 185 7.07 13.26 8.01
CA PRO A 185 5.95 12.63 7.34
C PRO A 185 6.11 12.64 5.81
N PHE A 186 5.73 11.56 5.14
CA PHE A 186 5.75 11.49 3.68
C PHE A 186 4.36 11.75 3.09
N CYS A 187 4.32 12.37 1.91
CA CYS A 187 3.08 12.66 1.21
C CYS A 187 2.63 11.44 0.41
N VAL A 188 1.37 11.04 0.59
CA VAL A 188 0.77 9.95 -0.17
C VAL A 188 -0.07 10.48 -1.34
N GLY A 189 0.02 11.76 -1.70
CA GLY A 189 -0.79 12.33 -2.79
C GLY A 189 -2.30 12.30 -2.52
N GLY A 190 -3.10 12.71 -3.49
CA GLY A 190 -4.57 12.59 -3.43
C GLY A 190 -4.98 11.21 -3.92
N GLY A 191 -5.30 10.30 -3.00
CA GLY A 191 -5.70 8.93 -3.29
C GLY A 191 -7.19 8.72 -3.15
N LYS A 192 -7.80 7.90 -4.02
CA LYS A 192 -9.22 7.54 -3.83
C LYS A 192 -9.39 6.59 -2.64
N MET A 193 -8.73 5.43 -2.65
CA MET A 193 -8.91 4.41 -1.62
C MET A 193 -7.59 4.01 -0.96
N MET A 194 -7.58 3.96 0.37
CA MET A 194 -6.43 3.59 1.20
C MET A 194 -6.83 2.52 2.21
N ASP A 195 -6.18 1.35 2.13
CA ASP A 195 -6.39 0.22 3.04
C ASP A 195 -5.10 -0.09 3.83
N LEU A 196 -5.14 0.02 5.16
CA LEU A 196 -4.02 -0.30 6.04
C LEU A 196 -4.37 -1.49 6.95
N TRP A 197 -3.55 -2.53 6.91
CA TRP A 197 -3.77 -3.79 7.62
C TRP A 197 -2.66 -4.09 8.64
N ASP A 198 -3.09 -4.54 9.82
CA ASP A 198 -2.23 -4.92 10.93
C ASP A 198 -1.24 -3.82 11.33
N TYR A 199 0.06 -4.10 11.48
CA TYR A 199 1.04 -3.08 11.86
C TYR A 199 1.13 -1.92 10.86
N ALA A 200 0.63 -2.10 9.63
CA ALA A 200 0.57 -1.02 8.65
C ALA A 200 -0.42 0.08 9.05
N VAL A 201 -1.37 -0.19 9.97
CA VAL A 201 -2.20 0.85 10.57
C VAL A 201 -1.34 1.93 11.24
N GLY A 202 -0.22 1.56 11.85
CA GLY A 202 0.73 2.51 12.45
C GLY A 202 1.37 3.49 11.45
N VAL A 203 1.47 3.12 10.17
CA VAL A 203 2.09 3.93 9.11
C VAL A 203 1.36 5.26 8.93
N ILE A 204 0.05 5.30 9.16
CA ILE A 204 -0.76 6.51 9.00
C ILE A 204 -0.25 7.69 9.82
N THR A 205 0.37 7.43 10.97
CA THR A 205 0.95 8.46 11.86
C THR A 205 2.17 9.16 11.27
N LYS A 206 2.77 8.57 10.23
CA LYS A 206 3.92 9.08 9.48
C LYS A 206 3.53 9.59 8.09
N MET A 207 2.23 9.67 7.78
CA MET A 207 1.75 10.23 6.53
C MET A 207 1.34 11.70 6.71
N SER A 208 1.64 12.53 5.72
CA SER A 208 1.12 13.91 5.65
C SER A 208 -0.23 13.94 4.94
N LEU A 209 -1.33 13.78 5.71
CA LEU A 209 -2.69 13.67 5.16
C LEU A 209 -3.56 14.91 5.33
N LYS A 210 -3.08 15.97 5.99
CA LYS A 210 -3.91 17.14 6.34
C LYS A 210 -4.62 17.77 5.14
N ASP A 211 -3.92 17.87 4.01
CA ASP A 211 -4.43 18.48 2.77
C ASP A 211 -4.89 17.42 1.75
N CYS A 212 -4.99 16.16 2.16
CA CYS A 212 -5.45 15.06 1.31
C CYS A 212 -6.99 14.98 1.30
N GLU A 213 -7.50 14.58 0.13
CA GLU A 213 -8.89 14.16 -0.06
C GLU A 213 -8.90 12.66 -0.33
N ILE A 214 -9.51 11.91 0.57
CA ILE A 214 -9.58 10.45 0.55
C ILE A 214 -11.03 10.05 0.34
N GLU A 215 -11.31 9.25 -0.68
CA GLU A 215 -12.65 8.72 -0.93
C GLU A 215 -12.99 7.63 0.10
N ASP A 216 -12.10 6.67 0.30
CA ASP A 216 -12.28 5.55 1.21
C ASP A 216 -11.00 5.33 2.06
N LEU A 217 -11.10 5.44 3.37
CA LEU A 217 -10.04 5.09 4.33
C LEU A 217 -10.48 3.86 5.14
N SER A 218 -9.76 2.75 4.99
CA SER A 218 -10.00 1.51 5.73
C SER A 218 -8.81 1.13 6.58
N LEU A 219 -9.00 1.02 7.90
CA LEU A 219 -8.00 0.53 8.84
C LEU A 219 -8.48 -0.78 9.46
N ASN A 220 -7.67 -1.83 9.39
CA ASN A 220 -7.98 -3.13 9.98
C ASN A 220 -6.81 -3.60 10.85
N ALA A 221 -7.06 -3.85 12.13
CA ALA A 221 -6.04 -4.35 13.05
C ALA A 221 -6.58 -5.56 13.82
N ARG A 222 -6.05 -6.75 13.50
CA ARG A 222 -6.49 -8.01 14.12
C ARG A 222 -6.13 -8.13 15.60
N GLU A 223 -5.08 -7.44 16.05
CA GLU A 223 -4.58 -7.48 17.43
C GLU A 223 -4.38 -6.06 17.98
N GLU A 224 -4.41 -5.91 19.32
CA GLU A 224 -4.15 -4.61 19.97
C GLU A 224 -2.73 -4.11 19.68
N ALA A 225 -1.75 -5.01 19.57
CA ALA A 225 -0.36 -4.66 19.27
C ALA A 225 -0.22 -3.89 17.94
N HIS A 226 -1.07 -4.17 16.95
CA HIS A 226 -1.04 -3.55 15.62
C HIS A 226 -1.32 -2.04 15.66
N VAL A 227 -2.02 -1.56 16.69
CA VAL A 227 -2.37 -0.14 16.86
C VAL A 227 -1.59 0.54 17.98
N ALA A 228 -0.73 -0.18 18.70
CA ALA A 228 0.01 0.34 19.85
C ALA A 228 0.83 1.60 19.51
N ALA A 229 1.48 1.63 18.35
CA ALA A 229 2.24 2.79 17.88
C ALA A 229 1.37 4.04 17.64
N VAL A 230 0.12 3.85 17.23
CA VAL A 230 -0.85 4.94 17.07
C VAL A 230 -1.32 5.44 18.43
N LEU A 231 -1.65 4.52 19.32
CA LEU A 231 -2.16 4.84 20.67
C LEU A 231 -1.10 5.50 21.56
N ALA A 232 0.18 5.22 21.29
CA ALA A 232 1.30 5.87 21.96
C ALA A 232 1.52 7.34 21.54
N GLN A 233 0.84 7.84 20.50
CA GLN A 233 0.97 9.24 20.10
C GLN A 233 0.45 10.17 21.19
N GLU A 234 1.27 11.15 21.59
CA GLU A 234 0.86 12.19 22.53
C GLU A 234 -0.20 13.12 21.92
N LYS A 235 -0.01 13.48 20.65
CA LYS A 235 -0.89 14.38 19.90
C LYS A 235 -1.67 13.60 18.86
N PRO A 236 -2.95 13.90 18.66
CA PRO A 236 -3.70 13.32 17.56
C PRO A 236 -3.08 13.65 16.20
N PHE A 237 -3.16 12.73 15.25
CA PHE A 237 -2.77 12.95 13.85
C PHE A 237 -3.99 13.30 12.99
N CYS A 238 -3.81 14.12 11.95
CA CYS A 238 -4.89 14.52 11.06
C CYS A 238 -4.99 13.57 9.86
N VAL A 239 -6.18 13.06 9.56
CA VAL A 239 -6.46 12.21 8.38
C VAL A 239 -6.98 12.98 7.16
N GLY A 240 -7.05 14.31 7.24
CA GLY A 240 -7.53 15.16 6.14
C GLY A 240 -9.04 15.11 5.94
N ARG A 241 -9.46 15.26 4.68
CA ARG A 241 -10.86 15.12 4.26
C ARG A 241 -11.10 13.68 3.82
N VAL A 242 -11.99 12.99 4.52
CA VAL A 242 -12.32 11.58 4.25
C VAL A 242 -13.81 11.49 3.96
N LYS A 243 -14.19 10.91 2.82
CA LYS A 243 -15.59 10.72 2.44
C LYS A 243 -16.19 9.50 3.15
N ASN A 244 -15.51 8.36 3.10
CA ASN A 244 -15.91 7.13 3.81
C ASN A 244 -14.79 6.62 4.70
N MET A 245 -15.09 6.32 5.96
CA MET A 245 -14.12 5.79 6.92
C MET A 245 -14.60 4.48 7.52
N TYR A 246 -13.76 3.46 7.46
CA TYR A 246 -14.04 2.12 7.97
C TYR A 246 -12.94 1.67 8.92
N LEU A 247 -13.28 1.49 10.20
CA LEU A 247 -12.35 1.03 11.22
C LEU A 247 -12.79 -0.32 11.76
N TRP A 248 -11.94 -1.33 11.59
CA TRP A 248 -12.25 -2.73 11.86
C TRP A 248 -11.41 -3.28 13.02
N VAL A 249 -12.05 -4.07 13.87
CA VAL A 249 -11.44 -4.79 14.99
C VAL A 249 -10.71 -3.80 15.91
N TYR A 250 -9.42 -3.98 16.23
CA TYR A 250 -8.70 -3.08 17.15
C TYR A 250 -8.43 -1.70 16.55
N ALA A 251 -8.57 -1.54 15.23
CA ALA A 251 -8.37 -0.26 14.56
C ALA A 251 -9.45 0.76 14.96
N VAL A 252 -10.58 0.34 15.54
CA VAL A 252 -11.56 1.27 16.10
C VAL A 252 -10.93 2.18 17.15
N SER A 253 -9.97 1.68 17.94
CA SER A 253 -9.33 2.47 19.01
C SER A 253 -8.50 3.65 18.48
N VAL A 254 -8.11 3.62 17.20
CA VAL A 254 -7.35 4.69 16.53
C VAL A 254 -8.15 5.99 16.50
N ILE A 255 -9.48 5.96 16.59
CA ILE A 255 -10.31 7.19 16.63
C ILE A 255 -9.95 8.11 17.80
N THR A 256 -9.44 7.54 18.89
CA THR A 256 -9.04 8.30 20.09
C THR A 256 -7.78 9.15 19.86
N LYS A 257 -7.06 8.90 18.76
CA LYS A 257 -5.80 9.55 18.40
C LYS A 257 -5.81 10.20 17.02
N MET A 258 -6.98 10.35 16.41
CA MET A 258 -7.09 11.04 15.13
C MET A 258 -7.94 12.30 15.24
N THR A 259 -7.67 13.25 14.34
CA THR A 259 -8.55 14.37 14.04
C THR A 259 -8.90 14.34 12.57
N ILE A 260 -10.07 14.87 12.26
CA ILE A 260 -10.59 15.01 10.91
C ILE A 260 -10.56 16.51 10.56
N HIS A 261 -10.33 16.85 9.29
CA HIS A 261 -10.35 18.24 8.84
C HIS A 261 -11.70 18.91 9.18
N GLU A 262 -11.67 20.17 9.64
CA GLU A 262 -12.86 20.89 10.15
C GLU A 262 -14.01 20.99 9.13
N ASP A 263 -13.67 21.21 7.87
CA ASP A 263 -14.63 21.27 6.76
C ASP A 263 -15.06 19.89 6.20
N ASN A 264 -14.64 18.78 6.82
CA ASN A 264 -14.98 17.46 6.33
C ASN A 264 -16.47 17.14 6.55
N THR A 265 -17.11 16.53 5.54
CA THR A 265 -18.45 15.96 5.66
C THR A 265 -18.41 14.52 5.17
N MET A 266 -18.42 13.56 6.11
CA MET A 266 -18.38 12.14 5.77
C MET A 266 -19.72 11.66 5.21
N GLU A 267 -19.68 10.84 4.16
CA GLU A 267 -20.84 10.08 3.68
C GLU A 267 -21.07 8.83 4.54
N SER A 268 -19.99 8.15 4.96
CA SER A 268 -20.08 6.96 5.81
C SER A 268 -18.95 6.91 6.85
N PHE A 269 -19.30 6.54 8.08
CA PHE A 269 -18.37 6.29 9.18
C PHE A 269 -18.77 5.01 9.90
N VAL A 270 -17.93 3.99 9.82
CA VAL A 270 -18.18 2.65 10.35
C VAL A 270 -17.14 2.30 11.40
N LEU A 271 -17.61 1.93 12.60
CA LEU A 271 -16.81 1.26 13.62
C LEU A 271 -17.34 -0.14 13.86
N ALA A 272 -16.54 -1.16 13.57
CA ALA A 272 -16.95 -2.54 13.68
C ALA A 272 -15.85 -3.40 14.32
N GLY A 273 -16.16 -3.98 15.48
CA GLY A 273 -15.26 -4.85 16.23
C GLY A 273 -16.03 -5.67 17.27
N ASN A 274 -15.33 -6.56 17.97
CA ASN A 274 -15.88 -7.24 19.16
C ASN A 274 -15.97 -6.26 20.34
N GLU A 275 -16.51 -6.69 21.49
CA GLU A 275 -16.66 -5.81 22.67
C GLU A 275 -15.32 -5.30 23.21
N ASP A 276 -14.31 -6.16 23.25
CA ASP A 276 -12.99 -5.86 23.80
C ASP A 276 -12.28 -4.72 23.03
N CYS A 277 -12.48 -4.66 21.71
CA CYS A 277 -11.94 -3.61 20.84
C CYS A 277 -12.40 -2.19 21.23
N PHE A 278 -13.56 -2.06 21.90
CA PHE A 278 -14.13 -0.75 22.26
C PHE A 278 -13.74 -0.28 23.66
N SER A 279 -13.06 -1.09 24.46
CA SER A 279 -12.68 -0.76 25.86
C SER A 279 -12.11 0.65 26.00
N ARG A 280 -11.07 0.98 25.22
CA ARG A 280 -10.43 2.30 25.20
C ARG A 280 -11.37 3.45 24.82
N ILE A 281 -12.29 3.22 23.88
CA ILE A 281 -13.29 4.25 23.49
C ILE A 281 -14.32 4.44 24.60
N LEU A 282 -14.67 3.38 25.34
CA LEU A 282 -15.66 3.46 26.41
C LEU A 282 -15.12 4.16 27.67
N GLU A 283 -13.80 4.16 27.86
CA GLU A 283 -13.09 4.90 28.91
C GLU A 283 -13.09 6.42 28.68
N GLU A 284 -13.25 6.84 27.43
CA GLU A 284 -13.31 8.26 27.06
C GLU A 284 -14.52 8.98 27.66
N GLY A 285 -14.41 10.30 27.78
CA GLY A 285 -15.53 11.15 28.18
C GLY A 285 -16.70 11.07 27.19
N ASP A 286 -17.90 11.42 27.65
CA ASP A 286 -19.01 11.58 26.72
C ASP A 286 -18.74 12.80 25.81
N SER A 287 -18.98 12.62 24.50
CA SER A 287 -18.69 13.62 23.47
C SER A 287 -17.25 14.19 23.49
N SER A 288 -16.25 13.35 23.81
CA SER A 288 -14.83 13.75 23.77
C SER A 288 -14.14 13.47 22.43
N ILE A 289 -14.69 12.57 21.60
CA ILE A 289 -14.09 12.18 20.32
C ILE A 289 -14.75 12.96 19.19
N GLU A 290 -14.02 13.91 18.60
CA GLU A 290 -14.51 14.79 17.54
C GLU A 290 -14.47 14.12 16.16
N LEU A 291 -15.63 14.00 15.51
CA LEU A 291 -15.75 13.46 14.14
C LEU A 291 -16.21 14.48 13.10
N GLY A 292 -16.69 15.66 13.53
CA GLY A 292 -17.20 16.69 12.62
C GLY A 292 -18.56 16.33 12.02
N ARG A 293 -18.76 16.56 10.72
CA ARG A 293 -20.06 16.44 10.04
C ARG A 293 -20.19 15.08 9.35
N ILE A 294 -21.36 14.46 9.48
CA ILE A 294 -21.67 13.15 8.90
C ILE A 294 -23.05 13.20 8.25
N ARG A 295 -23.19 12.65 7.04
CA ARG A 295 -24.49 12.55 6.37
C ARG A 295 -25.44 11.65 7.15
N THR A 296 -26.71 12.01 7.14
CA THR A 296 -27.80 11.21 7.71
C THR A 296 -27.82 9.83 7.05
N GLY A 297 -27.84 8.75 7.83
CA GLY A 297 -27.70 7.38 7.38
C GLY A 297 -26.25 6.87 7.33
N GLY A 298 -25.25 7.75 7.47
CA GLY A 298 -23.84 7.42 7.32
C GLY A 298 -23.15 6.94 8.59
N LEU A 299 -23.73 7.16 9.77
CA LEU A 299 -23.11 6.78 11.04
C LEU A 299 -23.48 5.34 11.42
N HIS A 300 -22.47 4.47 11.49
CA HIS A 300 -22.61 3.05 11.77
C HIS A 300 -21.73 2.62 12.93
N VAL A 301 -22.23 2.85 14.14
CA VAL A 301 -21.51 2.57 15.40
C VAL A 301 -22.42 1.88 16.41
N ARG A 302 -21.82 1.20 17.39
CA ARG A 302 -22.57 0.66 18.54
C ARG A 302 -23.16 1.78 19.40
N LYS A 303 -24.28 1.51 20.06
CA LYS A 303 -25.03 2.52 20.84
C LYS A 303 -24.21 3.09 21.99
N GLU A 304 -23.43 2.25 22.66
CA GLU A 304 -22.59 2.61 23.81
C GLU A 304 -21.42 3.50 23.40
N VAL A 305 -20.94 3.36 22.16
CA VAL A 305 -19.89 4.17 21.55
C VAL A 305 -20.44 5.49 21.04
N ARG A 306 -21.68 5.51 20.55
CA ARG A 306 -22.32 6.72 20.01
C ARG A 306 -22.29 7.91 20.96
N ARG A 307 -22.45 7.68 22.27
CA ARG A 307 -22.38 8.75 23.30
C ARG A 307 -20.98 9.34 23.50
N LYS A 308 -19.93 8.63 23.09
CA LYS A 308 -18.52 9.07 23.20
C LYS A 308 -18.11 10.01 22.07
N LEU A 309 -18.86 9.98 20.96
CA LEU A 309 -18.60 10.74 19.76
C LEU A 309 -19.28 12.11 19.81
N ARG A 310 -18.59 13.16 19.37
CA ARG A 310 -19.16 14.45 19.02
C ARG A 310 -19.20 14.57 17.49
N TYR A 311 -20.40 14.74 16.96
CA TYR A 311 -20.64 14.87 15.52
C TYR A 311 -21.92 15.65 15.25
N THR A 312 -22.02 16.22 14.05
CA THR A 312 -23.23 16.87 13.54
C THR A 312 -23.78 16.06 12.37
N LEU A 313 -25.06 15.68 12.44
CA LEU A 313 -25.72 15.05 11.31
C LEU A 313 -26.20 16.10 10.32
N VAL A 314 -25.95 15.85 9.04
CA VAL A 314 -26.40 16.71 7.95
C VAL A 314 -27.22 15.96 6.90
N ASP A 315 -28.13 16.65 6.23
CA ASP A 315 -28.89 16.10 5.11
C ASP A 315 -28.09 16.11 3.79
N GLY A 316 -28.73 15.77 2.68
CA GLY A 316 -28.09 15.77 1.36
C GLY A 316 -27.69 17.16 0.84
N GLU A 317 -28.26 18.23 1.40
CA GLU A 317 -27.94 19.63 1.11
C GLU A 317 -26.89 20.19 2.08
N GLY A 318 -26.47 19.40 3.08
CA GLY A 318 -25.52 19.81 4.11
C GLY A 318 -26.13 20.58 5.29
N LYS A 319 -27.45 20.64 5.41
CA LYS A 319 -28.13 21.30 6.55
C LYS A 319 -28.18 20.37 7.76
N GLU A 320 -28.02 20.93 8.95
CA GLU A 320 -28.04 20.17 10.20
C GLU A 320 -29.41 19.54 10.46
N VAL A 321 -29.40 18.30 10.96
CA VAL A 321 -30.61 17.54 11.29
C VAL A 321 -30.56 17.14 12.76
N LEU A 322 -31.65 17.37 13.49
CA LEU A 322 -31.68 17.23 14.95
C LEU A 322 -31.74 15.78 15.44
N GLU A 323 -32.24 14.83 14.64
CA GLU A 323 -32.37 13.43 15.09
C GLU A 323 -32.31 12.41 13.95
N GLU A 324 -31.72 11.25 14.24
CA GLU A 324 -31.79 10.06 13.39
C GLU A 324 -32.44 8.91 14.16
N ARG A 325 -33.56 8.39 13.63
CA ARG A 325 -34.20 7.17 14.14
C ARG A 325 -33.29 5.97 13.91
N ASP A 326 -33.01 5.26 15.00
CA ASP A 326 -32.19 4.05 15.11
C ASP A 326 -32.54 3.00 14.01
N LYS A 327 -31.61 2.73 13.07
CA LYS A 327 -31.71 1.67 12.03
C LYS A 327 -30.74 0.51 12.28
N SER A 328 -30.44 0.23 13.54
CA SER A 328 -29.51 -0.81 14.01
C SER A 328 -30.08 -2.24 13.83
N LYS A 329 -30.26 -2.73 12.59
CA LYS A 329 -30.67 -4.14 12.34
C LYS A 329 -29.95 -4.89 11.19
N TRP A 330 -28.96 -4.31 10.50
CA TRP A 330 -28.36 -4.95 9.31
C TRP A 330 -27.12 -5.84 9.54
N TRP A 331 -26.50 -5.83 10.72
CA TRP A 331 -25.15 -6.38 10.91
C TRP A 331 -25.04 -7.89 11.20
N ARG A 332 -26.14 -8.60 11.49
CA ARG A 332 -26.07 -10.03 11.91
C ARG A 332 -25.77 -11.05 10.80
N ARG A 333 -25.70 -10.65 9.52
CA ARG A 333 -25.59 -11.58 8.39
C ARG A 333 -24.28 -11.53 7.61
N MET A 334 -23.40 -10.57 7.87
CA MET A 334 -22.18 -10.37 7.07
C MET A 334 -20.91 -10.95 7.72
N TRP A 335 -21.01 -11.53 8.93
CA TRP A 335 -19.87 -12.00 9.74
C TRP A 335 -19.97 -13.49 10.13
N CYS A 336 -20.40 -14.35 9.20
CA CYS A 336 -20.27 -15.81 9.30
C CYS A 336 -19.32 -16.41 8.25
N GLY A 337 -18.46 -15.60 7.61
CA GLY A 337 -17.70 -16.04 6.41
C GLY A 337 -16.23 -15.64 6.35
N CYS A 338 -15.60 -15.19 7.44
CA CYS A 338 -14.18 -14.80 7.43
C CYS A 338 -13.26 -15.76 8.19
N ASP A 339 -13.65 -17.03 8.39
CA ASP A 339 -12.83 -18.04 9.06
C ASP A 339 -12.38 -19.22 8.17
N GLU A 340 -12.71 -19.27 6.88
CA GLU A 340 -12.25 -20.35 6.00
C GLU A 340 -11.96 -19.83 4.59
N GLU A 341 -10.71 -19.41 4.34
CA GLU A 341 -9.94 -19.63 3.09
C GLU A 341 -8.75 -18.65 3.04
N GLU A 342 -7.61 -19.10 3.55
CA GLU A 342 -6.26 -18.82 3.00
C GLU A 342 -5.23 -19.65 3.79
N ARG A 343 -5.33 -20.98 3.65
CA ARG A 343 -4.17 -21.86 3.67
C ARG A 343 -3.85 -22.15 2.21
N PHE A 344 -2.83 -21.51 1.65
CA PHE A 344 -1.92 -22.11 0.67
C PHE A 344 -0.65 -21.26 0.54
#